data_AF-A0A7C1GNI2-F1
#
_entry.id   AF-A0A7C1GNI2-F1
#
_cell.length_a   1.000
_cell.length_b   1.000
_cell.length_c   1.000
_cell.angle_alpha   90.00
_cell.angle_beta   90.00
_cell.angle_gamma   90.00
#
_symmetry.space_group_name_H-M   'P 1'
#
loop_
_entity.id
_entity.type
_entity.pdbx_description
1 polymer ?
#
loop_
_entity_poly.entity_id
_entity_poly.type
_entity_poly.pdbx_seq_one_letter_code
_entity_poly.pdbx_strand_id
1 'polypeptide(L)'
;TFSCCDDRSFMDSLGSLKRGRIVLTGMETHVCVLQTCLGLLKEGYSVHVVSDAVTSRKAEDSNTGIEFMRDAGAVITCAETVLFQVLKVAGTEEFRAISRRIR
;
A
#
# COMPACT_ATOMS: atom_id res chain seq x y z
N THR A 1 -6.66 -15.34 -10.15
CA THR A 1 -5.81 -15.30 -8.94
C THR A 1 -6.27 -14.16 -8.06
N PHE A 2 -6.04 -14.23 -6.75
CA PHE A 2 -6.28 -13.13 -5.81
C PHE A 2 -5.05 -12.21 -5.66
N SER A 3 -3.84 -12.73 -5.84
CA SER A 3 -2.63 -11.93 -5.84
C SER A 3 -2.40 -11.30 -7.21
N CYS A 4 -2.21 -9.99 -7.27
CA CYS A 4 -1.80 -9.34 -8.53
C CYS A 4 -0.43 -9.84 -9.02
N CYS A 5 0.45 -10.29 -8.11
CA CYS A 5 1.77 -10.79 -8.47
C CYS A 5 1.75 -12.11 -9.26
N ASP A 6 0.65 -12.85 -9.20
CA ASP A 6 0.49 -14.07 -9.99
C ASP A 6 0.07 -13.77 -11.44
N ASP A 7 -0.27 -12.51 -11.77
CA ASP A 7 -0.43 -12.05 -13.14
C ASP A 7 0.90 -11.54 -13.68
N ARG A 8 1.46 -12.26 -14.66
CA ARG A 8 2.73 -11.91 -15.28
C ARG A 8 2.72 -10.52 -15.91
N SER A 9 1.61 -10.11 -16.53
CA SER A 9 1.50 -8.80 -17.16
C SER A 9 1.58 -7.65 -16.15
N PHE A 10 1.08 -7.88 -14.93
CA PHE A 10 1.21 -6.96 -13.81
C PHE A 10 2.67 -6.84 -13.35
N MET A 11 3.35 -7.97 -13.13
CA MET A 11 4.75 -7.98 -12.67
C MET A 11 5.71 -7.38 -13.70
N ASP A 12 5.52 -7.67 -14.99
CA ASP A 12 6.30 -7.09 -16.07
C ASP A 12 6.12 -5.55 -16.12
N SER A 13 4.87 -5.10 -16.00
CA SER A 13 4.54 -3.67 -15.96
C SER A 13 5.15 -2.99 -14.73
N LEU A 14 5.04 -3.60 -13.55
CA LEU A 14 5.60 -3.08 -12.31
C LEU A 14 7.13 -3.00 -12.35
N GLY A 15 7.79 -4.05 -12.85
CA GLY A 15 9.24 -4.10 -13.03
C GLY A 15 9.78 -3.01 -13.95
N SER A 16 9.03 -2.67 -15.00
CA SER A 16 9.40 -1.60 -15.95
C SER A 16 9.52 -0.21 -15.32
N LEU A 17 8.80 0.04 -14.22
CA LEU A 17 8.83 1.33 -13.50
C LEU A 17 10.13 1.56 -12.73
N LYS A 18 10.93 0.50 -12.48
CA LYS A 18 12.18 0.55 -11.72
C LYS A 18 12.03 1.24 -10.35
N ARG A 19 10.93 0.96 -9.64
CA ARG A 19 10.65 1.47 -8.29
C ARG A 19 10.61 0.32 -7.29
N GLY A 20 11.39 0.41 -6.21
CA GLY A 20 11.44 -0.62 -5.16
C GLY A 20 10.47 -0.41 -3.99
N ARG A 21 9.79 0.74 -3.90
CA ARG A 21 8.81 1.03 -2.83
C ARG A 21 7.40 1.07 -3.41
N ILE A 22 6.48 0.36 -2.77
CA ILE A 22 5.09 0.24 -3.18
C ILE A 22 4.19 0.82 -2.10
N VAL A 23 3.25 1.67 -2.50
CA VAL A 23 2.12 2.08 -1.67
C VAL A 23 0.94 1.20 -2.07
N LEU A 24 0.45 0.37 -1.15
CA LEU A 24 -0.58 -0.62 -1.41
C LEU A 24 -1.91 -0.22 -0.74
N THR A 25 -2.97 -0.19 -1.54
CA THR A 25 -4.35 0.17 -1.15
C THR A 25 -5.33 -0.80 -1.83
N GLY A 26 -6.61 -0.82 -1.41
CA GLY A 26 -7.66 -1.58 -2.11
C GLY A 26 -8.52 -2.49 -1.22
N MET A 27 -9.15 -3.49 -1.84
CA MET A 27 -10.06 -4.44 -1.16
C MET A 27 -10.08 -5.81 -1.87
N GLU A 28 -10.38 -6.92 -1.20
CA GLU A 28 -10.54 -7.05 0.26
C GLU A 28 -9.17 -7.15 0.97
N THR A 29 -9.02 -6.45 2.10
CA THR A 29 -7.76 -6.37 2.88
C THR A 29 -7.15 -7.75 3.17
N HIS A 30 -7.96 -8.69 3.65
CA HIS A 30 -7.52 -10.02 4.07
C HIS A 30 -7.42 -11.03 2.92
N VAL A 31 -7.79 -10.64 1.70
CA VAL A 31 -7.78 -11.53 0.52
C VAL A 31 -6.78 -11.03 -0.50
N CYS A 32 -7.19 -10.15 -1.40
CA CYS A 32 -6.39 -9.72 -2.54
C CYS A 32 -5.24 -8.80 -2.10
N VAL A 33 -5.49 -7.92 -1.14
CA VAL A 33 -4.45 -6.99 -0.64
C VAL A 33 -3.38 -7.77 0.13
N LEU A 34 -3.77 -8.64 1.06
CA LEU A 34 -2.84 -9.51 1.79
C LEU A 34 -2.00 -10.37 0.83
N GLN A 35 -2.63 -11.11 -0.08
CA GLN A 35 -1.89 -12.01 -0.99
C GLN A 35 -0.96 -11.23 -1.94
N THR A 36 -1.39 -10.06 -2.42
CA THR A 36 -0.53 -9.18 -3.23
C THR A 36 0.63 -8.63 -2.41
N CYS A 37 0.40 -8.21 -1.16
CA CYS A 37 1.45 -7.74 -0.26
C CYS A 37 2.53 -8.81 -0.05
N LEU A 38 2.12 -10.05 0.26
CA LEU A 38 3.05 -11.16 0.45
C LEU A 38 3.85 -11.46 -0.83
N GLY A 39 3.20 -11.42 -2.00
CA GLY A 39 3.86 -11.56 -3.29
C GLY A 39 4.92 -10.49 -3.53
N LEU A 40 4.57 -9.21 -3.32
CA LEU A 40 5.50 -8.09 -3.47
C LEU A 40 6.69 -8.18 -2.50
N LEU A 41 6.44 -8.54 -1.23
CA LEU A 41 7.49 -8.72 -0.24
C LEU A 41 8.44 -9.86 -0.64
N LYS A 42 7.91 -10.98 -1.14
CA LYS A 42 8.70 -12.12 -1.63
C LYS A 42 9.60 -11.73 -2.81
N GLU A 43 9.13 -10.87 -3.69
CA GLU A 43 9.90 -10.33 -4.82
C GLU A 43 10.88 -9.21 -4.41
N GLY A 44 10.97 -8.89 -3.12
CA GLY A 44 11.96 -7.96 -2.57
C GLY A 44 11.55 -6.48 -2.58
N TYR A 45 10.28 -6.17 -2.85
CA TYR A 45 9.77 -4.80 -2.75
C TYR A 45 9.57 -4.37 -1.29
N SER A 46 9.77 -3.09 -1.01
CA SER A 46 9.33 -2.48 0.27
C SER A 46 7.87 -2.06 0.16
N VAL A 47 6.99 -2.74 0.88
CA VAL A 47 5.53 -2.52 0.79
C VAL A 47 5.04 -1.68 1.97
N HIS A 48 4.36 -0.57 1.65
CA HIS A 48 3.66 0.30 2.59
C HIS A 48 2.15 0.12 2.43
N VAL A 49 1.50 -0.51 3.39
CA VAL A 49 0.05 -0.74 3.39
C VAL A 49 -0.63 0.44 4.06
N VAL A 50 -1.55 1.08 3.35
CA VAL A 50 -2.25 2.28 3.82
C VAL A 50 -3.53 1.86 4.53
N SER A 51 -3.51 1.79 5.86
CA SER A 51 -4.57 1.19 6.68
C SER A 51 -5.93 1.85 6.55
N ASP A 52 -5.96 3.16 6.29
CA ASP A 52 -7.17 3.95 6.03
C ASP A 52 -7.61 3.94 4.56
N ALA A 53 -6.88 3.24 3.69
CA ALA A 53 -7.21 3.02 2.28
C ALA A 53 -7.26 1.54 1.89
N VAL A 54 -7.40 0.65 2.88
CA VAL A 54 -7.71 -0.77 2.68
C VAL A 54 -8.99 -1.11 3.42
N THR A 55 -9.80 -2.01 2.85
CA THR A 55 -11.06 -2.40 3.49
C THR A 55 -11.47 -3.83 3.19
N SER A 56 -12.23 -4.41 4.11
CA SER A 56 -12.92 -5.70 3.97
C SER A 56 -14.37 -5.52 4.39
N ARG A 57 -15.24 -6.49 4.07
CA ARG A 57 -16.66 -6.40 4.46
C ARG A 57 -16.87 -6.35 5.97
N LYS A 58 -16.02 -7.04 6.75
CA LYS A 58 -15.99 -6.95 8.21
C LYS A 58 -14.71 -6.27 8.68
N ALA A 59 -14.83 -5.45 9.71
CA ALA A 59 -13.68 -4.77 10.31
C ALA A 59 -12.66 -5.75 10.90
N GLU A 60 -13.13 -6.83 11.53
CA GLU A 60 -12.29 -7.90 12.09
C GLU A 60 -11.39 -8.55 11.03
N ASP A 61 -11.96 -8.85 9.85
CA ASP A 61 -11.21 -9.40 8.73
C ASP A 61 -10.16 -8.40 8.24
N SER A 62 -10.52 -7.11 8.14
CA SER A 62 -9.57 -6.06 7.73
C SER A 62 -8.40 -5.94 8.71
N ASN A 63 -8.69 -5.93 10.02
CA ASN A 63 -7.68 -5.84 11.06
C ASN A 63 -6.74 -7.04 11.04
N THR A 64 -7.31 -8.26 10.91
CA THR A 64 -6.52 -9.49 10.79
C THR A 64 -5.57 -9.43 9.59
N GLY A 65 -6.05 -8.96 8.44
CA GLY A 65 -5.21 -8.78 7.25
C GLY A 65 -4.08 -7.76 7.46
N ILE A 66 -4.36 -6.63 8.13
CA ILE A 66 -3.35 -5.60 8.44
C ILE A 66 -2.27 -6.14 9.39
N GLU A 67 -2.67 -6.85 10.44
CA GLU A 67 -1.74 -7.45 11.40
C GLU A 67 -0.85 -8.49 10.73
N PHE A 68 -1.44 -9.36 9.90
CA PHE A 68 -0.67 -10.33 9.12
C PHE A 68 0.38 -9.63 8.26
N MET A 69 -0.03 -8.62 7.46
CA MET A 69 0.92 -7.91 6.58
C MET A 69 2.05 -7.24 7.38
N ARG A 70 1.75 -6.71 8.57
CA ARG A 70 2.76 -6.14 9.47
C ARG A 70 3.78 -7.20 9.88
N ASP A 71 3.31 -8.35 10.35
CA ASP A 71 4.17 -9.44 10.83
C ASP A 71 5.00 -10.06 9.68
N ALA A 72 4.48 -10.03 8.46
CA ALA A 72 5.20 -10.43 7.26
C ALA A 72 6.28 -9.42 6.82
N GLY A 73 6.34 -8.22 7.42
CA GLY A 73 7.37 -7.21 7.16
C GLY A 73 6.90 -6.00 6.34
N ALA A 74 5.60 -5.85 6.08
CA ALA A 74 5.08 -4.63 5.48
C ALA A 74 5.07 -3.47 6.50
N VAL A 75 5.28 -2.26 6.01
CA VAL A 75 5.09 -1.04 6.81
C VAL A 75 3.61 -0.68 6.80
N ILE A 76 2.95 -0.71 7.96
CA ILE A 76 1.58 -0.20 8.10
C ILE A 76 1.65 1.31 8.30
N THR A 77 0.93 2.06 7.47
CA THR A 77 0.92 3.53 7.45
C THR A 77 -0.49 4.05 7.18
N CYS A 78 -0.67 5.38 7.11
CA CYS A 78 -1.91 6.02 6.67
C CYS A 78 -1.67 6.96 5.48
N ALA A 79 -2.74 7.36 4.80
CA ALA A 79 -2.66 8.17 3.59
C ALA A 79 -1.93 9.50 3.86
N GLU A 80 -2.22 10.15 4.98
CA GLU A 80 -1.57 11.40 5.39
C GLU A 80 -0.05 11.24 5.56
N THR A 81 0.38 10.16 6.23
CA THR A 81 1.80 9.87 6.43
C THR A 81 2.52 9.67 5.09
N VAL A 82 1.93 8.90 4.16
CA VAL A 82 2.50 8.69 2.83
C VAL A 82 2.66 10.01 2.08
N LEU A 83 1.61 10.84 2.07
CA LEU A 83 1.62 12.12 1.36
C LEU A 83 2.71 13.06 1.90
N PHE A 84 2.81 13.21 3.22
CA PHE A 84 3.82 14.10 3.81
C PHE A 84 5.24 13.54 3.74
N GLN A 85 5.43 12.21 3.75
CA GLN A 85 6.74 11.59 3.48
C GLN A 85 7.22 11.86 2.05
N VAL A 86 6.30 11.90 1.07
CA VAL A 86 6.64 12.24 -0.32
C VAL A 86 6.96 13.72 -0.46
N LEU A 87 6.17 14.60 0.17
CA LEU A 87 6.36 16.06 0.08
C LEU A 87 7.64 16.54 0.78
N LYS A 88 8.02 15.94 1.92
CA LYS A 88 9.19 16.25 2.77
C LYS A 88 9.27 17.66 3.37
N VAL A 89 8.74 18.68 2.69
CA VAL A 89 8.86 20.10 3.06
C VAL A 89 7.47 20.72 3.11
N ALA A 90 7.19 21.42 4.21
CA ALA A 90 5.95 22.16 4.36
C ALA A 90 5.99 23.52 3.65
N GLY A 91 4.82 24.11 3.39
CA GLY A 91 4.70 25.47 2.88
C GLY A 91 4.98 25.66 1.39
N THR A 92 5.35 24.59 0.65
CA THR A 92 5.48 24.62 -0.82
C THR A 92 4.11 24.71 -1.51
N GLU A 93 4.10 24.96 -2.82
CA GLU A 93 2.87 24.98 -3.60
C GLU A 93 2.18 23.60 -3.60
N GLU A 94 2.95 22.53 -3.76
CA GLU A 94 2.48 21.14 -3.73
C GLU A 94 1.92 20.79 -2.36
N PHE A 95 2.61 21.18 -1.27
CA PHE A 95 2.11 21.01 0.09
C PHE A 95 0.76 21.69 0.26
N ARG A 96 0.62 22.96 -0.15
CA ARG A 96 -0.65 23.70 -0.05
C ARG A 96 -1.75 23.03 -0.89
N ALA A 97 -1.41 22.49 -2.06
CA ALA A 97 -2.37 21.78 -2.90
C ALA A 97 -2.87 20.49 -2.26
N ILE A 98 -1.97 19.69 -1.67
CA ILE A 98 -2.32 18.43 -0.99
C ILE A 98 -3.03 18.69 0.34
N SER A 99 -2.53 19.59 1.19
CA SER A 99 -3.09 19.90 2.51
C SER A 99 -4.56 20.36 2.45
N ARG A 100 -4.98 21.01 1.36
CA ARG A 100 -6.38 21.37 1.14
C ARG A 100 -7.31 20.19 0.85
N ARG A 101 -6.78 19.04 0.42
CA ARG A 101 -7.56 17.86 0.01
C ARG A 101 -7.70 16.80 1.11
N ILE A 102 -6.90 16.89 2.16
CA ILE A 102 -6.89 15.96 3.30
C ILE A 102 -7.48 16.57 4.57
N ARG A 103 -8.16 17.72 4.44
CA ARG A 103 -8.91 18.38 5.52
C ARG A 103 -10.31 17.82 5.66
#